data_AF-A0A238KI21-F1
#
_entry.id   AF-A0A238KI21-F1
#
_cell.length_a   1.000
_cell.length_b   1.000
_cell.length_c   1.000
_cell.angle_alpha   90.00
_cell.angle_beta   90.00
_cell.angle_gamma   90.00
#
_symmetry.space_group_name_H-M   'P 1'
#
loop_
_entity.id
_entity.type
_entity.pdbx_description
1 polymer ?
#
loop_
_entity_poly.entity_id
_entity_poly.type
_entity_poly.pdbx_seq_one_letter_code
_entity_poly.pdbx_strand_id
1 'polypeptide(L)'
;MTQSQSKIPFHDLTFYDDLPKLRDVEARLKAFLKTTRERVQPIEIEAGRMADEDRLYSYDMRRIKIRSVRYLERLHSSTGMYDLAEENRVCLTPLKGGLGLLALGVCVHFGG
;
A
#
# COMPACT_ATOMS: atom_id res chain seq x y z
N MET A 1 -15.83 -15.75 40.99
CA MET A 1 -15.29 -16.24 39.70
C MET A 1 -14.77 -15.05 38.93
N THR A 2 -13.45 -14.89 38.81
CA THR A 2 -12.81 -13.77 38.12
C THR A 2 -12.54 -14.17 36.67
N GLN A 3 -13.33 -13.63 35.75
CA GLN A 3 -13.16 -13.84 34.31
C GLN A 3 -11.94 -13.03 33.86
N SER A 4 -10.82 -13.72 33.66
CA SER A 4 -9.60 -13.16 33.09
C SER A 4 -9.84 -12.81 31.62
N GLN A 5 -10.04 -11.52 31.31
CA GLN A 5 -9.95 -11.03 29.93
C GLN A 5 -8.47 -10.86 29.57
N SER A 6 -7.80 -11.95 29.17
CA SER A 6 -6.51 -11.81 28.50
C SER A 6 -6.76 -11.23 27.11
N LYS A 7 -6.52 -9.92 26.97
CA LYS A 7 -6.52 -9.22 25.68
C LYS A 7 -5.30 -9.73 24.91
N ILE A 8 -5.47 -10.82 24.16
CA ILE A 8 -4.46 -11.29 23.21
C ILE A 8 -4.15 -10.09 22.31
N PRO A 9 -2.91 -9.58 22.26
CA PRO A 9 -2.57 -8.51 21.35
C PRO A 9 -2.56 -9.12 19.95
N PHE A 10 -3.72 -9.11 19.30
CA PHE A 10 -3.73 -9.20 17.85
C PHE A 10 -2.91 -8.01 17.36
N HIS A 11 -1.94 -8.26 16.49
CA HIS A 11 -1.31 -7.18 15.73
C HIS A 11 -2.42 -6.36 15.06
N ASP A 12 -2.28 -5.04 15.05
CA ASP A 12 -3.26 -4.14 14.43
C ASP A 12 -3.38 -4.48 12.94
N LEU A 13 -4.36 -5.33 12.60
CA LEU A 13 -4.70 -5.66 11.22
C LEU A 13 -5.26 -4.39 10.59
N THR A 14 -4.53 -3.86 9.62
CA THR A 14 -4.93 -2.65 8.92
C THR A 14 -5.62 -3.05 7.63
N PHE A 15 -6.93 -2.87 7.57
CA PHE A 15 -7.72 -3.12 6.37
C PHE A 15 -7.61 -1.92 5.44
N TYR A 16 -7.01 -2.12 4.26
CA TYR A 16 -7.06 -1.14 3.17
C TYR A 16 -8.09 -1.60 2.13
N ASP A 17 -9.09 -0.76 1.89
CA ASP A 17 -10.21 -1.05 0.98
C ASP A 17 -9.75 -1.02 -0.47
N ASP A 18 -8.94 -0.03 -0.80
CA ASP A 18 -8.44 0.22 -2.14
C ASP A 18 -6.94 0.47 -2.06
N LEU A 19 -6.15 -0.60 -2.18
CA LEU A 19 -4.72 -0.44 -2.40
C LEU A 19 -4.51 0.24 -3.76
N PRO A 20 -3.68 1.30 -3.82
CA PRO A 20 -3.46 2.02 -5.06
C PRO A 20 -2.88 1.09 -6.12
N LYS A 21 -3.35 1.21 -7.36
CA LYS A 21 -2.80 0.38 -8.43
C LYS A 21 -1.38 0.83 -8.74
N LEU A 22 -0.54 -0.10 -9.20
CA LEU A 22 0.85 0.21 -9.58
C LEU A 22 0.94 1.40 -10.56
N ARG A 23 0.01 1.46 -11.52
CA ARG A 23 -0.10 2.57 -12.49
C ARG A 23 -0.30 3.92 -11.82
N ASP A 24 -1.10 3.98 -10.77
CA ASP A 24 -1.42 5.23 -10.06
C ASP A 24 -0.21 5.71 -9.26
N VAL A 25 0.50 4.79 -8.61
CA VAL A 25 1.75 5.07 -7.90
C VAL A 25 2.83 5.58 -8.87
N GLU A 26 2.98 4.94 -10.03
CA GLU A 26 3.91 5.38 -11.07
C GLU A 26 3.55 6.76 -11.60
N ALA A 27 2.27 7.03 -11.88
CA ALA A 27 1.80 8.32 -12.37
C ALA A 27 2.10 9.44 -11.36
N ARG A 28 1.85 9.19 -10.08
CA ARG A 28 2.15 10.16 -9.01
C ARG A 28 3.64 10.46 -8.90
N LEU A 29 4.50 9.44 -9.00
CA LEU A 29 5.96 9.62 -8.96
C LEU A 29 6.48 10.37 -10.20
N LYS A 30 5.93 10.10 -11.39
CA LYS A 30 6.25 10.86 -12.61
C LYS A 30 5.88 12.33 -12.47
N ALA A 31 4.67 12.62 -12.02
CA ALA A 31 4.20 13.99 -11.80
C ALA A 31 5.07 14.72 -10.76
N PHE A 32 5.42 14.04 -9.66
CA PHE A 32 6.31 14.59 -8.64
C PHE A 32 7.70 14.94 -9.20
N LEU A 33 8.30 14.06 -10.00
CA LEU A 33 9.61 14.32 -10.60
C LEU A 33 9.57 15.46 -11.63
N LYS A 34 8.52 15.50 -12.45
CA LYS A 34 8.29 16.56 -13.43
C LYS A 34 8.19 17.93 -12.74
N THR A 35 7.33 18.04 -11.73
CA THR A 35 7.16 19.29 -10.95
C THR A 35 8.43 19.68 -10.19
N THR A 36 9.21 18.70 -9.70
CA THR A 36 10.50 18.98 -9.05
C THR A 36 11.50 19.58 -10.04
N ARG A 37 11.59 19.04 -11.27
CA ARG A 37 12.47 19.57 -12.30
C ARG A 37 12.04 20.96 -12.78
N GLU A 38 10.75 21.18 -12.94
CA GLU A 38 10.20 22.50 -13.28
C GLU A 38 10.61 23.58 -12.26
N ARG A 39 10.65 23.22 -10.97
CA ARG A 39 11.09 24.14 -9.91
C ARG A 39 12.60 24.40 -9.92
N VAL A 40 13.41 23.41 -10.28
CA VAL A 40 14.87 23.50 -10.19
C VAL A 40 15.49 24.07 -11.47
N GLN A 41 14.89 23.84 -12.64
CA GLN A 41 15.42 24.24 -13.96
C GLN A 41 14.45 25.13 -14.77
N PRO A 42 13.85 26.18 -14.19
CA PRO A 42 12.88 27.00 -14.91
C PRO A 42 13.51 27.70 -16.13
N ILE A 43 14.77 28.10 -16.03
CA ILE A 43 15.51 28.82 -17.08
C ILE A 43 15.75 27.94 -18.32
N GLU A 44 16.05 26.65 -18.13
CA GLU A 44 16.29 25.72 -19.24
C GLU A 44 14.99 25.33 -19.95
N ILE A 45 13.90 25.26 -19.18
CA ILE A 45 12.55 25.02 -19.67
C ILE A 45 12.03 26.23 -20.46
N GLU A 46 12.15 27.44 -19.91
CA GLU A 46 11.69 28.67 -20.55
C GLU A 46 12.51 28.97 -21.82
N ALA A 47 13.79 28.63 -21.84
CA ALA A 47 14.64 28.70 -23.03
C ALA A 47 14.33 27.63 -24.08
N GLY A 48 13.34 26.76 -23.87
CA GLY A 48 12.95 25.70 -24.80
C GLY A 48 14.00 24.60 -24.98
N ARG A 49 14.99 24.52 -24.09
CA ARG A 49 16.07 23.53 -24.16
C ARG A 49 15.72 22.19 -23.52
N MET A 50 14.54 22.08 -22.89
CA MET A 50 14.00 20.86 -22.33
C MET A 50 12.54 20.69 -22.75
N ALA A 51 12.26 19.72 -23.62
CA ALA A 51 10.89 19.36 -23.98
C ALA A 51 10.20 18.60 -22.84
N ASP A 52 8.87 18.48 -22.91
CA ASP A 52 8.08 17.81 -21.87
C ASP A 52 8.46 16.32 -21.70
N GLU A 53 8.94 15.71 -22.78
CA GLU A 53 9.45 14.33 -22.87
C GLU A 53 10.85 14.19 -22.22
N ASP A 54 11.70 15.21 -22.32
CA ASP A 54 13.05 15.25 -21.73
C ASP A 54 13.03 15.39 -20.20
N ARG A 55 11.87 15.75 -19.63
CA ARG A 55 11.68 15.88 -18.18
C ARG A 55 11.67 14.53 -17.46
N LEU A 56 11.64 13.40 -18.18
CA LEU A 56 11.74 12.05 -17.61
C LEU A 56 12.72 11.19 -18.42
N TYR A 57 13.92 10.96 -17.88
CA TYR A 57 14.89 10.10 -18.56
C TYR A 57 14.55 8.61 -18.37
N SER A 58 15.04 7.78 -19.29
CA SER A 58 14.89 6.30 -19.21
C SER A 58 15.42 5.72 -17.88
N TYR A 59 16.47 6.34 -17.33
CA TYR A 59 17.01 6.02 -16.01
C TYR A 59 15.99 6.28 -14.87
N ASP A 60 15.28 7.41 -14.91
CA ASP A 60 14.26 7.74 -13.92
C ASP A 60 13.11 6.75 -13.98
N MET A 61 12.67 6.40 -15.19
CA MET A 61 11.60 5.42 -15.41
C MET A 61 11.91 4.07 -14.77
N ARG A 62 13.15 3.58 -14.89
CA ARG A 62 13.58 2.35 -14.21
C ARG A 62 13.48 2.46 -12.70
N ARG A 63 13.92 3.59 -12.12
CA ARG A 63 13.87 3.81 -10.66
C ARG A 63 12.44 3.98 -10.16
N ILE A 64 11.58 4.67 -10.91
CA ILE A 64 10.16 4.83 -10.60
C ILE A 64 9.52 3.45 -10.49
N LYS A 65 9.69 2.58 -11.49
CA LYS A 65 9.15 1.21 -11.46
C LYS A 65 9.58 0.44 -10.21
N ILE A 66 10.89 0.41 -9.93
CA ILE A 66 11.43 -0.28 -8.74
C ILE A 66 10.84 0.28 -7.45
N ARG A 67 10.71 1.61 -7.35
CA ARG A 67 10.16 2.28 -6.16
C ARG A 67 8.66 2.03 -6.01
N SER A 68 7.90 2.02 -7.11
CA SER A 68 6.47 1.75 -7.09
C SER A 68 6.18 0.33 -6.60
N VAL A 69 6.92 -0.66 -7.09
CA VAL A 69 6.79 -2.06 -6.63
C VAL A 69 7.10 -2.16 -5.13
N ARG A 70 8.26 -1.65 -4.70
CA ARG A 70 8.64 -1.69 -3.27
C ARG A 70 7.65 -0.95 -2.36
N TYR A 71 7.05 0.13 -2.85
CA TYR A 71 6.03 0.86 -2.10
C TYR A 71 4.79 -0.01 -1.88
N LEU A 72 4.30 -0.67 -2.93
CA LEU A 72 3.16 -1.56 -2.82
C LEU A 72 3.47 -2.77 -1.95
N GLU A 73 4.62 -3.41 -2.12
CA GLU A 73 5.05 -4.53 -1.26
C GLU A 73 5.02 -4.13 0.22
N ARG A 74 5.61 -2.98 0.58
CA ARG A 74 5.57 -2.49 1.97
C ARG A 74 4.16 -2.18 2.45
N LEU A 75 3.33 -1.60 1.59
CA LEU A 75 1.95 -1.27 1.92
C LEU A 75 1.13 -2.55 2.14
N HIS A 76 1.31 -3.55 1.29
CA HIS A 76 0.72 -4.88 1.46
C HIS A 76 1.21 -5.55 2.75
N SER A 77 2.51 -5.55 3.03
CA SER A 77 3.06 -6.11 4.28
C SER A 77 2.53 -5.37 5.52
N SER A 78 2.30 -4.05 5.43
CA SER A 78 1.78 -3.26 6.54
C SER A 78 0.33 -3.61 6.93
N THR A 79 -0.40 -4.31 6.07
CA THR A 79 -1.77 -4.75 6.38
C THR A 79 -1.81 -5.89 7.41
N GLY A 80 -0.70 -6.61 7.58
CA GLY A 80 -0.64 -7.84 8.39
C GLY A 80 -1.35 -9.04 7.75
N MET A 81 -1.88 -8.90 6.52
CA MET A 81 -2.61 -9.96 5.79
C MET A 81 -1.83 -10.56 4.63
N TYR A 82 -0.63 -10.05 4.33
CA TYR A 82 0.14 -10.41 3.14
C TYR A 82 0.52 -11.90 3.09
N ASP A 83 0.91 -12.48 4.23
CA ASP A 83 1.34 -13.88 4.28
C ASP A 83 0.17 -14.87 4.48
N LEU A 84 -1.06 -14.37 4.61
CA LEU A 84 -2.24 -15.20 4.78
C LEU A 84 -2.69 -15.76 3.43
N ALA A 85 -3.06 -17.05 3.42
CA ALA A 85 -3.80 -17.66 2.31
C ALA A 85 -5.11 -16.91 2.05
N GLU A 86 -5.57 -16.92 0.80
CA GLU A 86 -6.74 -16.14 0.37
C GLU A 86 -8.01 -16.47 1.19
N GLU A 87 -8.21 -17.75 1.52
CA GLU A 87 -9.29 -18.24 2.38
C GLU A 87 -9.31 -17.54 3.75
N ASN A 88 -8.14 -17.40 4.37
CA ASN A 88 -8.00 -16.74 5.67
C ASN A 88 -8.23 -15.22 5.56
N ARG A 89 -7.87 -14.59 4.43
CA ARG A 89 -8.16 -13.18 4.18
C ARG A 89 -9.66 -12.92 4.05
N VAL A 90 -10.36 -13.78 3.30
CA VAL A 90 -11.83 -13.70 3.14
C VAL A 90 -12.52 -13.86 4.50
N CYS A 91 -12.07 -14.79 5.33
CA CYS A 91 -12.61 -15.00 6.69
C CYS A 91 -12.40 -13.81 7.63
N LEU A 92 -11.34 -13.02 7.45
CA LEU A 92 -11.05 -11.85 8.27
C LEU A 92 -11.69 -10.56 7.73
N THR A 93 -12.12 -10.55 6.46
CA THR A 93 -12.75 -9.39 5.83
C THR A 93 -14.02 -8.91 6.56
N PRO A 94 -14.89 -9.78 7.12
CA PRO A 94 -16.02 -9.37 7.96
C PRO A 94 -15.64 -8.66 9.28
N LEU A 95 -14.42 -8.84 9.80
CA LEU A 95 -13.97 -8.21 11.05
C LEU A 95 -13.60 -6.73 10.89
N LYS A 96 -13.57 -6.24 9.64
CA LYS A 96 -13.29 -4.86 9.23
C LYS A 96 -14.18 -3.79 9.88
N GLY A 97 -15.36 -4.18 10.38
CA GLY A 97 -16.29 -3.30 11.08
C GLY A 97 -16.17 -3.29 12.61
N GLY A 98 -15.23 -4.03 13.21
CA GLY A 98 -15.11 -4.19 14.65
C GLY A 98 -16.27 -5.02 15.23
N LEU A 99 -16.11 -6.34 15.25
CA LEU A 99 -17.09 -7.23 15.88
C LEU A 99 -16.81 -7.35 17.38
N GLY A 100 -17.78 -6.92 18.19
CA GLY A 100 -17.82 -7.23 19.62
C GLY A 100 -17.82 -8.74 19.83
N LEU A 101 -17.14 -9.17 20.90
CA LEU A 101 -16.76 -10.55 21.28
C LEU A 101 -17.87 -11.63 21.32
N LEU A 102 -19.10 -11.35 20.89
CA LEU A 102 -20.24 -12.26 20.94
C LEU A 102 -20.38 -13.21 19.73
N ALA A 103 -19.61 -13.03 18.65
CA ALA A 103 -19.72 -13.84 17.43
C ALA A 103 -18.58 -14.85 17.20
N LEU A 104 -17.88 -15.26 18.26
CA LEU A 104 -16.81 -16.29 18.22
C LEU A 104 -17.37 -17.72 18.11
N GLY A 105 -18.41 -17.94 17.30
CA GLY A 105 -19.07 -19.23 17.14
C GLY A 105 -18.82 -19.95 15.81
N VAL A 106 -18.27 -19.29 14.79
CA VAL A 106 -18.40 -19.81 13.40
C VAL A 106 -17.07 -20.11 12.68
N CYS A 107 -15.91 -19.69 13.18
CA CYS A 107 -14.65 -19.89 12.43
C CYS A 107 -13.49 -20.52 13.21
N VAL A 108 -13.76 -21.38 14.19
CA VAL A 108 -12.69 -22.19 14.81
C VAL A 108 -12.77 -23.63 14.29
N HIS A 109 -12.29 -23.83 13.06
CA HIS A 109 -11.73 -25.11 12.64
C HIS A 109 -10.28 -24.86 12.22
N PHE A 110 -9.40 -24.75 13.22
CA PHE A 110 -7.99 -25.05 13.02
C PHE A 110 -7.87 -26.57 13.00
N GLY A 111 -7.73 -27.14 11.80
CA GLY A 111 -7.39 -28.55 11.59
C GLY A 111 -6.00 -28.84 12.17
N GLY A 112 -5.86 -30.03 12.77
CA GLY A 112 -4.73 -30.45 13.61
C GLY A 112 -3.49 -30.95 12.86
#